data_AF-A0A8J6IB84-F1
#
_entry.id   AF-A0A8J6IB84-F1
#
_cell.length_a   1.000
_cell.length_b   1.000
_cell.length_c   1.000
_cell.angle_alpha   90.00
_cell.angle_beta   90.00
_cell.angle_gamma   90.00
#
_symmetry.space_group_name_H-M   'P 1'
#
loop_
_entity.id
_entity.type
_entity.pdbx_description
1 polymer ?
#
loop_
_entity_poly.entity_id
_entity_poly.type
_entity_poly.pdbx_seq_one_letter_code
_entity_poly.pdbx_strand_id
1 'polypeptide(L)'
;MATKVPHPTRDAHLLTLLGQLGATTRYKGTDHPDVAEIRQQLKAAKAQEYLRSLIADAPPLTPRQIQDLRALLAPRNVGSIGGSDVA
;
A
#
# COMPACT_ATOMS: atom_id res chain seq x y z
N MET A 1 -11.95 -18.36 -16.90
CA MET A 1 -12.24 -17.04 -17.50
C MET A 1 -11.44 -16.00 -16.74
N ALA A 2 -10.32 -15.52 -17.29
CA ALA A 2 -9.50 -14.49 -16.65
C ALA A 2 -10.20 -13.14 -16.84
N THR A 3 -10.85 -12.62 -15.80
CA THR A 3 -11.38 -11.26 -15.81
C THR A 3 -10.20 -10.30 -15.87
N LYS A 4 -10.03 -9.65 -17.02
CA LYS A 4 -9.03 -8.60 -17.20
C LYS A 4 -9.44 -7.42 -16.32
N VAL A 5 -8.82 -7.31 -15.16
CA VAL A 5 -9.02 -6.19 -14.23
C VAL A 5 -8.68 -4.89 -14.97
N PRO A 6 -9.65 -4.00 -15.21
CA PRO A 6 -9.37 -2.70 -15.78
C PRO A 6 -8.53 -1.95 -14.76
N HIS A 7 -7.25 -1.75 -15.07
CA HIS A 7 -6.40 -0.92 -14.23
C HIS A 7 -6.94 0.50 -14.33
N PRO A 8 -7.40 1.13 -13.24
CA PRO A 8 -7.68 2.55 -13.26
C PRO A 8 -6.46 3.29 -13.80
N THR A 9 -6.71 4.37 -14.54
CA THR A 9 -5.67 5.28 -14.99
C THR A 9 -4.76 5.58 -13.81
N ARG A 10 -3.47 5.23 -13.91
CA ARG A 10 -2.50 5.36 -12.81
C ARG A 10 -2.69 6.70 -12.11
N ASP A 11 -2.96 6.66 -10.81
CA ASP A 11 -3.14 7.86 -9.99
C ASP A 11 -2.05 8.90 -10.28
N ALA A 12 -2.44 10.14 -10.58
CA ALA A 12 -1.51 11.23 -10.88
C ALA A 12 -0.49 11.44 -9.76
N HIS A 13 -0.89 11.15 -8.52
CA HIS A 13 0.00 11.17 -7.37
C HIS A 13 1.12 10.13 -7.48
N LEU A 14 0.83 8.91 -7.93
CA LEU A 14 1.84 7.86 -8.15
C LEU A 14 2.85 8.26 -9.23
N LEU A 15 2.38 8.84 -10.33
CA LEU A 15 3.26 9.32 -11.40
C LEU A 15 4.17 10.44 -10.92
N THR A 16 3.66 11.35 -10.09
CA THR A 16 4.42 12.43 -9.48
C THR A 16 5.53 11.88 -8.58
N LEU A 17 5.22 10.94 -7.70
CA LEU A 17 6.21 10.29 -6.82
C LEU A 17 7.28 9.51 -7.60
N LEU A 18 6.91 8.86 -8.71
CA LEU A 18 7.87 8.18 -9.58
C LEU A 18 8.83 9.16 -10.26
N GLY A 19 8.32 10.29 -10.75
CA GLY A 19 9.13 11.37 -11.32
C GLY A 19 10.08 11.98 -10.30
N GLN A 20 9.58 12.28 -9.10
CA GLN A 20 10.39 12.77 -7.98
C GLN A 20 11.46 11.76 -7.57
N LEU A 21 11.12 10.49 -7.43
CA LEU A 21 12.08 9.44 -7.09
C LEU A 21 13.22 9.37 -8.12
N GLY A 22 12.88 9.40 -9.40
CA GLY A 22 13.87 9.38 -10.49
C GLY A 22 14.78 10.61 -10.46
N ALA A 23 14.22 11.81 -10.30
CA ALA A 23 14.99 13.04 -10.20
C ALA A 23 15.91 13.03 -8.95
N THR A 24 15.36 12.74 -7.77
CA THR A 24 16.10 12.75 -6.51
C THR A 24 17.21 11.71 -6.51
N THR A 25 16.96 10.50 -7.00
CA THR A 25 17.99 9.45 -7.12
C THR A 25 19.12 9.89 -8.06
N ARG A 26 18.78 10.56 -9.17
CA ARG A 26 19.77 11.03 -10.15
C ARG A 26 20.65 12.16 -9.61
N TYR A 27 20.09 13.10 -8.86
CA TYR A 27 20.83 14.28 -8.38
C TYR A 27 21.49 14.09 -7.01
N LYS A 28 20.89 13.30 -6.12
CA LYS A 28 21.35 13.14 -4.73
C LYS A 28 21.93 11.76 -4.42
N GLY A 29 21.77 10.79 -5.31
CA GLY A 29 22.18 9.41 -5.10
C GLY A 29 21.14 8.58 -4.34
N THR A 30 21.28 7.25 -4.43
CA THR A 30 20.28 6.28 -3.97
C THR A 30 20.10 6.23 -2.45
N ASP A 31 21.16 6.51 -1.69
CA ASP A 31 21.16 6.39 -0.22
C ASP A 31 20.77 7.69 0.49
N HIS A 32 20.42 8.73 -0.26
CA HIS A 32 20.00 10.00 0.31
C HIS A 32 18.68 9.84 1.10
N PRO A 33 18.51 10.46 2.28
CA PRO A 33 17.30 10.33 3.10
C PRO A 33 16.00 10.65 2.34
N ASP A 34 15.99 11.67 1.49
CA ASP A 34 14.85 12.00 0.64
C ASP A 34 14.43 10.84 -0.29
N VAL A 35 15.38 10.02 -0.77
CA VAL A 35 15.05 8.85 -1.60
C VAL A 35 14.34 7.79 -0.76
N ALA A 36 14.77 7.59 0.50
CA ALA A 36 14.10 6.67 1.42
C ALA A 36 12.67 7.13 1.73
N GLU A 37 12.49 8.43 1.99
CA GLU A 37 11.18 9.03 2.25
C GLU A 37 10.24 8.89 1.04
N ILE A 38 10.69 9.26 -0.15
CA ILE A 38 9.90 9.15 -1.39
C ILE A 38 9.55 7.67 -1.65
N ARG A 39 10.45 6.72 -1.37
CA ARG A 39 10.14 5.28 -1.50
C ARG A 39 9.04 4.84 -0.53
N GLN A 40 9.04 5.34 0.70
CA GLN A 40 8.00 5.04 1.68
C GLN A 40 6.65 5.61 1.24
N GLN A 41 6.62 6.86 0.77
CA GLN A 41 5.44 7.50 0.22
C GLN A 41 4.91 6.73 -1.01
N LEU A 42 5.81 6.31 -1.91
CA LEU A 42 5.45 5.53 -3.10
C LEU A 42 4.86 4.16 -2.73
N LYS A 43 5.37 3.49 -1.69
CA LYS A 43 4.79 2.23 -1.19
C LYS A 43 3.38 2.47 -0.67
N ALA A 44 3.16 3.50 0.14
CA ALA A 44 1.84 3.83 0.67
C ALA A 44 0.85 4.15 -0.45
N ALA A 45 1.24 4.97 -1.43
CA ALA A 45 0.40 5.33 -2.57
C ALA A 45 0.04 4.10 -3.43
N LYS A 46 0.98 3.16 -3.64
CA LYS A 46 0.70 1.90 -4.36
C LYS A 46 -0.29 1.01 -3.60
N ALA A 47 -0.16 0.92 -2.28
CA ALA A 47 -1.08 0.15 -1.46
C ALA A 47 -2.49 0.76 -1.49
N GLN A 48 -2.59 2.08 -1.42
CA GLN A 48 -3.88 2.79 -1.54
C GLN A 48 -4.54 2.54 -2.89
N GLU A 49 -3.79 2.64 -3.98
CA GLU A 49 -4.32 2.36 -5.33
C GLU A 49 -4.79 0.91 -5.45
N TYR A 50 -4.00 -0.04 -4.94
CA TYR A 50 -4.38 -1.45 -4.93
C TYR A 50 -5.68 -1.68 -4.16
N LEU A 51 -5.82 -1.09 -2.97
CA LEU A 51 -7.05 -1.19 -2.18
C LEU A 51 -8.24 -0.54 -2.89
N ARG A 52 -8.04 0.60 -3.55
CA ARG A 52 -9.08 1.27 -4.34
C ARG A 52 -9.58 0.37 -5.47
N SER A 53 -8.68 -0.23 -6.24
CA SER A 53 -9.05 -1.18 -7.31
C SER A 53 -9.75 -2.40 -6.73
N LEU A 54 -9.22 -2.98 -5.66
CA LEU A 54 -9.80 -4.14 -5.00
C LEU A 54 -11.23 -3.88 -4.53
N ILE A 55 -11.50 -2.70 -3.95
CA ILE A 55 -12.85 -2.32 -3.49
C ILE A 55 -13.77 -2.05 -4.68
N ALA A 56 -13.29 -1.40 -5.74
CA ALA A 56 -14.08 -1.10 -6.93
C ALA A 56 -14.50 -2.36 -7.69
N ASP A 57 -13.63 -3.37 -7.74
CA ASP A 57 -13.87 -4.64 -8.42
C ASP A 57 -14.62 -5.65 -7.55
N ALA A 58 -14.66 -5.44 -6.24
CA ALA A 58 -15.34 -6.35 -5.34
C ALA A 58 -16.87 -6.27 -5.55
N PRO A 59 -17.56 -7.41 -5.72
CA PRO A 59 -19.01 -7.42 -5.64
C PRO A 59 -19.46 -6.89 -4.27
N PRO A 60 -20.68 -6.31 -4.17
CA PRO A 60 -21.18 -5.81 -2.90
C PRO A 60 -21.05 -6.85 -1.80
N LEU A 61 -20.28 -6.53 -0.77
CA LEU A 61 -20.03 -7.44 0.34
C LEU A 61 -21.32 -7.64 1.13
N THR A 62 -21.61 -8.88 1.48
CA THR A 62 -22.71 -9.19 2.39
C THR A 62 -22.41 -8.64 3.80
N PRO A 63 -23.42 -8.35 4.62
CA PRO A 63 -23.21 -7.91 6.01
C PRO A 63 -22.29 -8.85 6.81
N ARG A 64 -22.38 -10.16 6.57
CA ARG A 64 -21.51 -11.17 7.19
C ARG A 64 -20.05 -11.03 6.78
N GLN A 65 -19.77 -10.87 5.49
CA GLN A 65 -18.40 -10.66 4.99
C GLN A 65 -17.79 -9.37 5.51
N ILE A 66 -18.60 -8.30 5.65
CA ILE A 66 -18.16 -7.04 6.27
C ILE A 66 -17.78 -7.28 7.74
N GLN A 67 -18.57 -8.07 8.47
CA GLN A 67 -18.29 -8.41 9.86
C GLN A 67 -17.01 -9.23 10.01
N ASP A 68 -16.79 -10.22 9.14
CA ASP A 68 -15.57 -11.04 9.12
C ASP A 68 -14.33 -10.18 8.80
N LEU A 69 -14.43 -9.27 7.82
CA LEU A 69 -13.36 -8.32 7.49
C LEU A 69 -13.05 -7.37 8.64
N ARG A 70 -14.08 -6.88 9.36
CA ARG A 70 -13.88 -6.03 10.54
C ARG A 70 -13.13 -6.77 11.65
N ALA A 71 -13.42 -8.06 11.86
CA ALA A 71 -12.70 -8.87 12.84
C ALA A 71 -11.23 -9.10 12.44
N LEU A 72 -10.96 -9.32 11.14
CA LEU A 72 -9.61 -9.52 10.62
C LEU A 72 -8.76 -8.24 10.63
N LEU A 73 -9.38 -7.10 10.31
CA LEU A 73 -8.71 -5.79 10.22
C LEU A 73 -8.73 -5.02 11.55
N ALA A 74 -9.36 -5.58 12.60
CA ALA A 74 -9.29 -5.00 13.92
C ALA A 74 -7.82 -4.81 14.31
N PRO A 75 -7.44 -3.64 14.86
CA PRO A 75 -6.06 -3.40 15.26
C PRO A 75 -5.64 -4.47 16.27
N ARG A 76 -4.85 -5.44 15.82
CA ARG A 76 -4.08 -6.30 16.71
C ARG A 76 -3.09 -5.37 17.37
N ASN A 77 -3.16 -5.22 18.69
CA ASN A 77 -2.13 -4.51 19.44
C ASN A 77 -0.77 -5.09 19.04
N VAL A 78 -0.03 -4.36 18.19
CA VAL A 78 1.33 -4.71 17.75
C VAL A 78 2.32 -4.37 18.87
N GLY A 79 1.96 -4.73 20.11
CA GLY A 79 2.79 -4.68 21.30
C GLY A 79 3.10 -6.07 21.86
N SER A 80 2.67 -7.14 21.17
CA SER A 80 2.87 -8.55 21.57
C SER A 80 3.73 -9.35 20.57
N ILE A 81 4.33 -8.70 19.57
CA ILE A 81 5.28 -9.34 18.64
C ILE A 81 6.69 -8.92 19.08
N GLY A 82 7.18 -9.49 20.19
CA GLY A 82 8.54 -9.22 20.68
C GLY A 82 8.72 -9.39 22.18
N GLY A 83 8.55 -10.60 22.70
CA GLY A 83 8.89 -10.91 24.09
C GLY A 83 8.71 -12.38 24.45
N SER A 84 9.75 -13.19 24.19
CA SER A 84 10.08 -14.53 24.73
C SER A 84 10.84 -15.26 23.62
N ASP A 85 12.08 -15.72 23.70
CA ASP A 85 12.85 -16.25 24.82
C ASP A 85 14.30 -16.38 24.29
N VAL A 86 15.30 -15.77 24.93
CA VAL A 86 16.71 -16.19 24.80
C VAL A 86 17.25 -16.19 26.22
N ALA A 87 17.23 -17.38 26.80
CA ALA A 87 17.96 -17.76 28.00
C ALA A 87 19.47 -17.65 27.79
#